data_AF-A0AAW1SA54-F1
#
_entry.id   AF-A0AAW1SA54-F1
#
_cell.length_a   1.000
_cell.length_b   1.000
_cell.length_c   1.000
_cell.angle_alpha   90.00
_cell.angle_beta   90.00
_cell.angle_gamma   90.00
#
_symmetry.space_group_name_H-M   'P 1'
#
loop_
_entity.id
_entity.type
_entity.pdbx_description
1 polymer ?
#
loop_
_entity_poly.entity_id
_entity_poly.type
_entity_poly.pdbx_seq_one_letter_code
_entity_poly.pdbx_strand_id
1 'polypeptide(L)'
;MPPTHFLALQAPVVELEGLGTFRDQVLFLGARKDEGLERVREVAAAARAALQDIGLQGGGGGAAFAPHVTIAKLSKVPWRRGQPRLRSIPREAWGPCADVRGGSVTLSAVQLCRMRLV
;
A
#
# COMPACT_ATOMS: atom_id res chain seq x y z
N MET A 1 33.69 -16.99 -13.05
CA MET A 1 32.45 -16.27 -12.68
C MET A 1 31.29 -16.98 -13.36
N PRO A 2 30.25 -17.44 -12.64
CA PRO A 2 29.07 -17.95 -13.33
C PRO A 2 28.31 -16.77 -13.95
N PRO A 3 27.68 -16.97 -15.11
CA PRO A 3 26.91 -15.91 -15.77
C PRO A 3 25.70 -15.59 -14.89
N THR A 4 25.58 -14.32 -14.51
CA THR A 4 24.40 -13.79 -13.86
C THR A 4 23.26 -13.90 -14.88
N HIS A 5 22.36 -14.86 -14.67
CA HIS A 5 21.11 -14.93 -15.42
C HIS A 5 20.30 -13.68 -15.11
N PHE A 6 20.53 -12.59 -15.85
CA PHE A 6 19.55 -11.56 -16.05
C PHE A 6 18.46 -12.15 -16.93
N LEU A 7 17.63 -13.04 -16.35
CA LEU A 7 16.25 -13.12 -16.81
C LEU A 7 15.75 -11.67 -16.72
N ALA A 8 15.33 -11.13 -17.85
CA ALA A 8 14.67 -9.83 -17.90
C ALA A 8 13.49 -9.92 -16.93
N LEU A 9 13.68 -9.46 -15.70
CA LEU A 9 12.64 -9.37 -14.69
C LEU A 9 11.66 -8.34 -15.24
N GLN A 10 10.63 -8.83 -15.93
CA GLN A 10 9.53 -7.98 -16.35
C GLN A 10 8.95 -7.36 -15.08
N ALA A 11 8.89 -6.04 -15.07
CA ALA A 11 8.33 -5.28 -13.97
C ALA A 11 6.93 -5.83 -13.63
N PRO A 12 6.64 -6.12 -12.34
CA PRO A 12 5.32 -6.58 -11.94
C PRO A 12 4.23 -5.62 -12.42
N VAL A 13 3.17 -6.17 -13.01
CA VAL A 13 1.96 -5.41 -13.35
C VAL A 13 0.89 -5.79 -12.34
N VAL A 14 0.27 -4.80 -11.69
CA VAL A 14 -0.77 -4.99 -10.68
C VAL A 14 -2.05 -4.32 -11.14
N GLU A 15 -3.15 -5.05 -11.09
CA GLU A 15 -4.48 -4.49 -11.28
C GLU A 15 -4.99 -3.90 -9.95
N LEU A 16 -5.32 -2.62 -9.95
CA LEU A 16 -5.92 -1.94 -8.81
C LEU A 16 -7.44 -1.98 -8.92
N GLU A 17 -8.10 -2.45 -7.87
CA GLU A 17 -9.56 -2.53 -7.81
C GLU A 17 -10.07 -2.63 -6.38
N GLY A 18 -11.32 -2.19 -6.22
CA GLY A 18 -12.06 -2.31 -4.96
C GLY A 18 -11.60 -1.31 -3.90
N LEU A 19 -12.56 -0.70 -3.22
CA LEU A 19 -12.30 0.13 -2.06
C LEU A 19 -12.40 -0.70 -0.77
N GLY A 20 -11.46 -0.47 0.13
CA GLY A 20 -11.41 -1.09 1.44
C GLY A 20 -11.08 -0.09 2.54
N THR A 21 -11.28 -0.51 3.79
CA THR A 21 -10.92 0.31 4.94
C THR A 21 -10.00 -0.43 5.92
N PHE A 22 -9.15 0.33 6.62
CA PHE A 22 -8.51 -0.15 7.85
C PHE A 22 -9.21 0.46 9.05
N ARG A 23 -9.99 -0.36 9.76
CA ARG A 23 -10.77 0.03 10.96
C ARG A 23 -11.62 1.29 10.72
N ASP A 24 -12.10 1.47 9.49
CA ASP A 24 -12.84 2.66 9.03
C ASP A 24 -12.12 4.00 9.24
N GLN A 25 -10.80 3.99 9.44
CA GLN A 25 -9.96 5.17 9.68
C GLN A 25 -9.10 5.56 8.47
N VAL A 26 -8.84 4.58 7.60
CA VAL A 26 -8.13 4.72 6.33
C VAL A 26 -9.02 4.15 5.24
N LEU A 27 -9.25 4.90 4.17
CA LEU A 27 -9.85 4.41 2.93
C LEU A 27 -8.73 4.16 1.93
N PHE A 28 -8.74 3.01 1.29
CA PHE A 28 -7.72 2.63 0.30
C PHE A 28 -8.34 1.94 -0.91
N LEU A 29 -7.63 2.02 -2.03
CA LEU A 29 -7.85 1.18 -3.22
C LEU A 29 -6.98 -0.07 -3.09
N GLY A 30 -7.59 -1.23 -3.29
CA GLY A 30 -6.95 -2.53 -3.20
C GLY A 30 -6.19 -2.92 -4.46
N ALA A 31 -5.42 -3.99 -4.35
CA ALA A 31 -4.85 -4.71 -5.48
C ALA A 31 -5.62 -6.02 -5.68
N ARG A 32 -5.91 -6.36 -6.93
CA ARG A 32 -6.49 -7.65 -7.32
C ARG A 32 -5.59 -8.79 -6.82
N LYS A 33 -6.21 -9.88 -6.38
CA LYS A 33 -5.48 -11.10 -5.98
C LYS A 33 -5.11 -11.91 -7.22
N ASP A 34 -3.97 -11.59 -7.81
CA ASP A 34 -3.41 -12.25 -8.99
C ASP A 34 -1.89 -12.42 -8.88
N GLU A 35 -1.26 -12.95 -9.94
CA GLU A 35 0.18 -13.14 -10.01
C GLU A 35 0.96 -11.83 -9.85
N GLY A 36 0.41 -10.72 -10.35
CA GLY A 36 0.97 -9.39 -10.21
C GLY A 36 1.16 -8.99 -8.75
N LEU A 37 0.12 -9.22 -7.95
CA LEU A 37 0.15 -8.98 -6.50
C LEU A 37 1.22 -9.85 -5.80
N GLU A 38 1.32 -11.14 -6.14
CA GLU A 38 2.31 -12.02 -5.51
C GLU A 38 3.75 -11.57 -5.84
N ARG A 39 4.04 -11.17 -7.07
CA ARG A 39 5.35 -10.58 -7.42
C ARG A 39 5.66 -9.33 -6.62
N VAL A 40 4.67 -8.47 -6.35
CA VAL A 40 4.88 -7.29 -5.49
C VAL A 40 5.19 -7.69 -4.04
N ARG A 41 4.58 -8.77 -3.53
CA ARG A 41 4.91 -9.29 -2.19
C ARG A 41 6.33 -9.86 -2.13
N GLU A 42 6.79 -10.53 -3.19
CA GLU A 42 8.18 -10.99 -3.29
C GLU A 42 9.16 -9.81 -3.25
N VAL A 43 8.90 -8.74 -4.01
CA VAL A 43 9.71 -7.51 -3.96
C VAL A 43 9.71 -6.90 -2.56
N ALA A 44 8.55 -6.82 -1.90
CA ALA A 44 8.45 -6.28 -0.54
C ALA A 44 9.22 -7.15 0.48
N ALA A 45 9.17 -8.48 0.36
CA ALA A 45 9.90 -9.40 1.21
C ALA A 45 11.42 -9.29 1.00
N ALA A 46 11.88 -9.25 -0.25
CA ALA A 46 13.29 -9.08 -0.59
C ALA A 46 13.83 -7.73 -0.09
N ALA A 47 13.08 -6.64 -0.29
CA ALA A 47 13.44 -5.31 0.20
C ALA A 47 13.52 -5.29 1.74
N ARG A 48 12.57 -5.94 2.43
CA ARG A 48 12.59 -6.05 3.89
C ARG A 48 13.83 -6.81 4.38
N ALA A 49 14.16 -7.95 3.78
CA ALA A 49 15.35 -8.73 4.13
C ALA A 49 16.63 -7.91 3.93
N ALA A 50 16.80 -7.27 2.77
CA ALA A 50 17.97 -6.44 2.47
C ALA A 50 18.14 -5.27 3.45
N LEU A 51 17.04 -4.63 3.87
CA LEU A 51 17.08 -3.56 4.88
C LEU A 51 17.44 -4.09 6.28
N GLN A 52 16.91 -5.26 6.65
CA GLN A 52 17.22 -5.90 7.93
C GLN A 52 18.69 -6.30 8.03
N ASP A 53 19.28 -6.80 6.94
CA ASP A 53 20.69 -7.21 6.87
C ASP A 53 21.66 -6.05 7.16
N ILE A 54 21.28 -4.82 6.79
CA ILE A 54 22.07 -3.60 7.07
C ILE A 54 21.66 -2.93 8.40
N GLY A 55 20.89 -3.60 9.25
CA GLY A 55 20.48 -3.12 10.56
C GLY A 55 19.27 -2.18 10.56
N LEU A 56 18.61 -1.97 9.41
CA LEU A 56 17.39 -1.17 9.33
C LEU A 56 16.17 -2.06 9.57
N GLN A 57 15.70 -2.11 10.80
CA GLN A 57 14.44 -2.78 11.13
C GLN A 57 13.26 -1.84 10.85
N GLY A 58 12.38 -2.24 9.92
CA GLY A 58 11.11 -1.54 9.70
C GLY A 58 10.19 -1.65 10.92
N GLY A 59 9.62 -0.52 11.37
CA GLY A 59 8.80 -0.42 12.59
C GLY A 59 7.40 -1.03 12.55
N GLY A 60 7.16 -2.07 11.74
CA GLY A 60 5.85 -2.72 11.62
C GLY A 60 5.81 -4.03 12.41
N GLY A 61 5.18 -4.02 13.58
CA GLY A 61 4.98 -5.22 14.39
C GLY A 61 4.11 -6.26 13.67
N GLY A 62 4.70 -7.41 13.33
CA GLY A 62 4.06 -8.70 12.99
C GLY A 62 3.05 -8.77 11.84
N ALA A 63 2.46 -7.66 11.40
CA ALA A 63 1.38 -7.64 10.44
C ALA A 63 1.89 -7.99 9.03
N ALA A 64 1.13 -8.82 8.33
CA ALA A 64 1.39 -9.15 6.93
C ALA A 64 1.31 -7.90 6.06
N PHE A 65 2.18 -7.82 5.05
CA PHE A 65 2.14 -6.75 4.06
C PHE A 65 0.85 -6.85 3.24
N ALA A 66 -0.02 -5.86 3.39
CA ALA A 66 -1.23 -5.69 2.60
C ALA A 66 -1.02 -4.47 1.67
N PRO A 67 -0.54 -4.66 0.43
CA PRO A 67 -0.34 -3.55 -0.50
C PRO A 67 -1.68 -2.87 -0.83
N HIS A 68 -1.67 -1.54 -0.80
CA HIS A 68 -2.85 -0.70 -0.99
C HIS A 68 -2.42 0.71 -1.42
N VAL A 69 -3.30 1.40 -2.12
CA VAL A 69 -3.15 2.84 -2.39
C VAL A 69 -4.07 3.61 -1.44
N THR A 70 -3.49 4.30 -0.46
CA THR A 70 -4.27 5.11 0.49
C THR A 70 -4.93 6.27 -0.25
N ILE A 71 -6.25 6.42 -0.11
CA ILE A 71 -7.04 7.52 -0.67
C ILE A 71 -7.30 8.59 0.39
N ALA A 72 -7.72 8.17 1.58
CA ALA A 72 -8.06 9.10 2.67
C ALA A 72 -7.69 8.51 4.04
N LYS A 73 -7.36 9.39 5.00
CA LYS A 73 -6.99 9.01 6.36
C LYS A 73 -7.47 10.04 7.38
N LEU A 74 -8.27 9.62 8.35
CA LEU A 74 -8.82 10.50 9.39
C LEU A 74 -7.74 11.09 10.31
N SER A 75 -6.62 10.39 10.50
CA SER A 75 -5.50 10.89 11.32
C SER A 75 -4.82 12.13 10.74
N LYS A 76 -5.15 12.55 9.51
CA LYS A 76 -4.64 13.75 8.85
C LYS A 76 -5.66 14.88 8.79
N VAL A 77 -6.88 14.67 9.29
CA VAL A 77 -7.91 15.71 9.31
C VAL A 77 -7.65 16.69 10.46
N PRO A 78 -7.49 17.99 10.19
CA PRO A 78 -7.34 19.00 11.23
C PRO A 78 -8.70 19.28 11.89
N TRP A 79 -8.90 18.78 13.11
CA TRP A 79 -10.14 19.00 13.86
C TRP A 79 -10.13 20.37 14.57
N ARG A 80 -11.13 21.21 14.30
CA ARG A 80 -11.31 22.47 15.05
C ARG A 80 -11.90 22.18 16.44
N ARG A 81 -11.57 23.01 17.44
CA ARG A 81 -12.19 22.94 18.77
C ARG A 81 -13.71 23.13 18.63
N GLY A 82 -14.48 22.26 19.27
CA GLY A 82 -15.95 22.29 19.26
C GLY A 82 -16.61 21.58 18.07
N GLN A 83 -15.85 21.10 17.06
CA GLN A 83 -16.43 20.29 15.99
C GLN A 83 -16.48 18.80 16.37
N PRO A 84 -17.58 18.09 16.05
CA PRO A 84 -17.63 16.65 16.19
C PRO A 84 -16.51 15.99 15.39
N ARG A 85 -15.69 15.17 16.05
CA ARG A 85 -14.67 14.37 15.37
C ARG A 85 -15.33 13.15 14.75
N LEU A 86 -15.08 12.93 13.46
CA LEU A 86 -15.49 11.67 12.82
C LEU A 86 -14.68 10.53 13.42
N ARG A 87 -15.39 9.49 13.87
CA ARG A 87 -14.79 8.25 14.38
C ARG A 87 -14.61 7.19 13.29
N SER A 88 -15.20 7.40 12.12
CA SER A 88 -15.11 6.51 10.96
C SER A 88 -15.34 7.30 9.67
N ILE A 89 -14.78 6.81 8.57
CA ILE A 89 -15.07 7.29 7.22
C ILE A 89 -16.44 6.71 6.83
N PRO A 90 -17.48 7.55 6.64
CA PRO A 90 -18.83 7.04 6.43
C PRO A 90 -18.94 6.24 5.12
N ARG A 91 -19.59 5.05 5.18
CA ARG A 91 -19.73 4.13 4.04
C ARG A 91 -20.52 4.78 2.91
N GLU A 92 -21.50 5.61 3.22
CA GLU A 92 -22.32 6.34 2.26
C GLU A 92 -21.49 7.25 1.33
N ALA A 93 -20.32 7.73 1.77
CA ALA A 93 -19.49 8.63 0.99
C ALA A 93 -18.70 7.92 -0.13
N TRP A 94 -18.47 6.61 -0.02
CA TRP A 94 -17.65 5.84 -0.98
C TRP A 94 -18.29 4.53 -1.44
N GLY A 95 -19.37 4.09 -0.79
CA GLY A 95 -20.10 2.87 -1.09
C GLY A 95 -20.53 2.73 -2.55
N PRO A 96 -21.03 3.79 -3.21
CA PRO A 96 -21.34 3.74 -4.65
C PRO A 96 -20.14 3.38 -5.54
N CYS A 97 -18.91 3.57 -5.04
CA CYS A 97 -17.65 3.28 -5.74
C CYS A 97 -16.92 2.06 -5.16
N ALA A 98 -17.58 1.23 -4.34
CA ALA A 98 -16.93 0.12 -3.63
C ALA A 98 -16.19 -0.85 -4.58
N ASP A 99 -16.74 -1.10 -5.77
CA ASP A 99 -16.19 -2.02 -6.77
C ASP A 99 -15.45 -1.30 -7.91
N VAL A 100 -14.92 -0.09 -7.65
CA VAL A 100 -14.21 0.70 -8.66
C VAL A 100 -13.03 -0.07 -9.26
N ARG A 101 -12.86 0.05 -10.58
CA ARG A 101 -11.66 -0.41 -11.30
C ARG A 101 -10.66 0.73 -11.37
N GLY A 102 -9.58 0.62 -10.62
CA GLY A 102 -8.48 1.59 -10.57
C GLY A 102 -7.49 1.48 -11.73
N GLY A 103 -7.50 0.35 -12.43
CA GLY A 103 -6.70 0.11 -13.64
C GLY A 103 -5.36 -0.59 -13.37
N SER A 104 -4.59 -0.76 -14.44
CA SER A 104 -3.33 -1.50 -14.44
C SER A 104 -2.14 -0.60 -14.14
N VAL A 105 -1.25 -1.04 -13.25
CA VAL A 105 -0.02 -0.29 -12.88
C VAL A 105 1.20 -1.19 -13.00
N THR A 106 2.20 -0.72 -13.75
CA THR A 106 3.51 -1.36 -13.82
C THR A 106 4.43 -0.81 -12.72
N LEU A 107 4.99 -1.68 -11.88
CA LEU A 107 5.96 -1.31 -10.85
C LEU A 107 7.33 -1.01 -11.49
N SER A 108 7.58 0.27 -11.82
CA SER A 108 8.81 0.67 -12.52
C SER A 108 9.99 1.04 -11.61
N ALA A 109 9.71 1.47 -10.37
CA ALA A 109 10.73 1.96 -9.46
C ALA A 109 10.37 1.74 -7.99
N VAL A 110 11.39 1.56 -7.16
CA VAL A 110 11.30 1.57 -5.69
C VAL A 110 12.01 2.82 -5.17
N GLN A 111 11.34 3.59 -4.31
CA GLN A 111 11.85 4.86 -3.80
C GLN A 111 12.03 4.80 -2.28
N LEU A 112 13.14 5.35 -1.80
CA LEU A 112 13.38 5.58 -0.37
C LEU A 112 12.83 6.96 0.02
N CYS A 113 11.71 6.97 0.73
CA CYS A 113 10.99 8.19 1.09
C CYS A 113 11.08 8.48 2.60
N ARG A 114 11.31 9.75 2.95
CA ARG A 114 11.26 10.20 4.35
C ARG A 114 9.84 10.65 4.71
N MET A 115 9.24 10.02 5.72
CA MET A 115 8.02 10.54 6.34
C MET A 115 8.33 11.78 7.18
N ARG A 116 7.58 12.88 6.98
CA ARG A 116 7.63 14.06 7.85
C ARG A 116 6.42 14.05 8.79
N LEU A 117 6.68 14.14 10.08
CA LEU A 117 5.66 14.40 11.09
C LEU A 117 5.46 15.92 11.12
N VAL A 118 4.36 16.37 10.51
CA VAL A 118 3.80 17.72 10.66
C VAL A 118 2.69 17.69 11.67
#